data_AF-A0AAQ3M7A1-F1
#
_entry.id   AF-A0AAQ3M7A1-F1
#
_cell.length_a   1.000
_cell.length_b   1.000
_cell.length_c   1.000
_cell.angle_alpha   90.00
_cell.angle_beta   90.00
_cell.angle_gamma   90.00
#
_symmetry.space_group_name_H-M   'P 1'
#
loop_
_entity.id
_entity.type
_entity.pdbx_description
1 polymer ?
#
loop_
_entity_poly.entity_id
_entity_poly.type
_entity_poly.pdbx_seq_one_letter_code
_entity_poly.pdbx_strand_id
1 'polypeptide(L)'
;MSGVAKNAASAAGKVAQFKKYTVQPTGVWARINNFLAVDPKRSTGVPLNPQFRNPPPGGNDPMLYDDPVTIPAADIADNPYWKRDVRRSYPKLSVVNQSDVVGLLTVGSAAQPKDDVLQVGDAGAKQLVEVKEEGQKGLSAYFEKEKSAAQAVLGPNGLPPMPTSLHRQGKRYEMLEDQTYVDTRKYPCRTFA
;
A
#
# COMPACT_ATOMS: atom_id res chain seq x y z
N MET A 1 39.43 -18.24 -30.90
CA MET A 1 38.41 -17.17 -31.06
C MET A 1 38.01 -16.68 -29.68
N SER A 2 38.54 -15.52 -29.31
CA SER A 2 38.37 -14.84 -28.01
C SER A 2 36.90 -14.50 -27.75
N GLY A 3 36.30 -15.12 -26.74
CA GLY A 3 34.96 -14.79 -26.26
C GLY A 3 35.05 -13.74 -25.16
N VAL A 4 34.85 -12.48 -25.54
CA VAL A 4 34.82 -11.33 -24.64
C VAL A 4 33.73 -11.52 -23.58
N ALA A 5 34.12 -11.74 -22.33
CA ALA A 5 33.22 -11.71 -21.18
C ALA A 5 32.66 -10.29 -21.04
N LYS A 6 31.41 -10.08 -21.48
CA LYS A 6 30.69 -8.84 -21.25
C LYS A 6 30.29 -8.79 -19.78
N ASN A 7 30.98 -7.94 -19.02
CA ASN A 7 30.66 -7.58 -17.65
C ASN A 7 29.23 -7.02 -17.56
N ALA A 8 28.27 -7.85 -17.13
CA ALA A 8 26.96 -7.42 -16.69
C ALA A 8 27.10 -6.77 -15.30
N ALA A 9 27.64 -5.55 -15.25
CA ALA A 9 27.56 -4.74 -14.06
C ALA A 9 26.11 -4.29 -13.90
N SER A 10 25.39 -4.87 -12.92
CA SER A 10 24.05 -4.40 -12.54
C SER A 10 24.09 -2.91 -12.20
N ALA A 11 22.95 -2.22 -12.16
CA ALA A 11 22.91 -0.82 -11.73
C ALA A 11 23.60 -0.61 -10.36
N ALA A 12 23.57 -1.60 -9.46
CA ALA A 12 24.32 -1.62 -8.20
C ALA A 12 25.86 -1.78 -8.37
N GLY A 13 26.32 -2.37 -9.47
CA GLY A 13 27.72 -2.39 -9.89
C GLY A 13 28.18 -1.09 -10.58
N LYS A 14 27.29 -0.39 -11.30
CA LYS A 14 27.55 0.97 -11.82
C LYS A 14 27.59 2.02 -10.70
N VAL A 15 26.82 1.78 -9.63
CA VAL A 15 26.90 2.45 -8.32
C VAL A 15 28.30 2.33 -7.67
N ALA A 16 29.19 1.44 -8.14
CA ALA A 16 30.60 1.45 -7.70
C ALA A 16 31.41 2.66 -8.20
N GLN A 17 30.82 3.59 -8.96
CA GLN A 17 31.37 4.93 -9.18
C GLN A 17 31.13 5.89 -7.99
N PHE A 18 30.44 5.47 -6.92
CA PHE A 18 30.47 6.24 -5.68
C PHE A 18 31.86 6.17 -5.06
N LYS A 19 32.56 7.31 -5.04
CA LYS A 19 33.77 7.49 -4.23
C LYS A 19 33.40 7.20 -2.78
N LYS A 20 33.99 6.16 -2.19
CA LYS A 20 33.75 5.80 -0.79
C LYS A 20 34.48 6.79 0.11
N TYR A 21 33.73 7.54 0.93
CA TYR A 21 34.26 8.54 1.86
C TYR A 21 34.86 7.88 3.11
N THR A 22 36.01 7.22 2.91
CA THR A 22 36.75 6.53 3.96
C THR A 22 38.23 6.86 3.87
N VAL A 23 38.95 6.76 4.98
CA VAL A 23 40.41 6.89 4.99
C VAL A 23 41.02 5.75 4.19
N GLN A 24 41.79 6.07 3.15
CA GLN A 24 42.44 5.12 2.26
C GLN A 24 43.97 5.25 2.35
N PRO A 25 44.73 4.14 2.19
CA PRO A 25 46.18 4.21 2.12
C PRO A 25 46.62 5.02 0.90
N THR A 26 47.69 5.79 1.04
CA THR A 26 48.28 6.63 -0.01
C THR A 26 49.73 6.23 -0.31
N GLY A 27 50.26 6.64 -1.46
CA GLY A 27 51.66 6.39 -1.83
C GLY A 27 52.00 4.91 -2.01
N VAL A 28 53.12 4.45 -1.44
CA VAL A 28 53.59 3.05 -1.58
C VAL A 28 52.60 2.06 -0.98
N TRP A 29 51.98 2.40 0.16
CA TRP A 29 50.99 1.54 0.81
C TRP A 29 49.72 1.35 -0.01
N ALA A 30 49.33 2.34 -0.83
CA ALA A 30 48.22 2.18 -1.78
C ALA A 30 48.53 1.11 -2.83
N ARG A 31 49.77 1.06 -3.33
CA ARG A 31 50.20 0.06 -4.32
C ARG A 31 50.21 -1.34 -3.72
N ILE A 32 50.72 -1.48 -2.49
CA ILE A 32 50.72 -2.76 -1.76
C ILE A 32 49.29 -3.24 -1.51
N ASN A 33 48.40 -2.36 -1.01
CA ASN A 33 47.00 -2.70 -0.76
C ASN A 33 46.29 -3.11 -2.05
N ASN A 34 46.49 -2.39 -3.15
CA ASN A 34 45.86 -2.71 -4.43
C ASN A 34 46.37 -4.02 -5.03
N PHE A 35 47.59 -4.45 -4.69
CA PHE A 35 48.17 -5.71 -5.16
C PHE A 35 47.73 -6.91 -4.30
N LEU A 36 47.63 -6.74 -2.97
CA LEU A 36 47.36 -7.83 -2.04
C LEU A 36 45.88 -8.00 -1.68
N ALA A 37 45.03 -6.99 -1.90
CA ALA A 37 43.61 -7.07 -1.58
C ALA A 37 42.85 -7.98 -2.55
N VAL A 38 41.97 -8.84 -2.02
CA VAL A 38 41.05 -9.70 -2.80
C VAL A 38 40.14 -8.86 -3.71
N ASP A 39 39.69 -7.71 -3.22
CA ASP A 39 38.98 -6.70 -4.00
C ASP A 39 39.56 -5.31 -3.70
N PRO A 40 40.44 -4.77 -4.57
CA PRO A 40 41.03 -3.43 -4.42
C PRO A 40 40.01 -2.29 -4.38
N LYS A 41 38.76 -2.52 -4.83
CA LYS A 41 37.68 -1.53 -4.76
C LYS A 41 37.01 -1.48 -3.39
N ARG A 42 37.35 -2.39 -2.47
CA ARG A 42 36.82 -2.42 -1.10
C ARG A 42 37.43 -1.30 -0.25
N SER A 43 36.63 -0.71 0.64
CA SER A 43 37.08 0.34 1.56
C SER A 43 37.49 -0.23 2.92
N THR A 44 38.26 0.55 3.68
CA THR A 44 38.66 0.25 5.08
C THR A 44 37.50 0.41 6.08
N GLY A 45 36.46 1.16 5.71
CA GLY A 45 35.31 1.43 6.58
C GLY A 45 35.56 2.49 7.65
N VAL A 46 36.73 3.12 7.68
CA VAL A 46 37.06 4.22 8.59
C VAL A 46 36.56 5.54 7.99
N PRO A 47 35.61 6.27 8.60
CA PRO A 47 35.10 7.53 8.05
C PRO A 47 36.19 8.61 7.98
N LEU A 48 36.04 9.56 7.07
CA LEU A 48 36.92 10.73 6.99
C LEU A 48 36.56 11.75 8.07
N ASN A 49 37.39 11.88 9.12
CA ASN A 49 37.15 12.81 10.24
C ASN A 49 36.80 14.26 9.83
N PRO A 50 37.42 14.86 8.79
CA PRO A 50 37.10 16.25 8.42
C PRO A 50 35.69 16.45 7.85
N GLN A 51 35.05 15.38 7.36
CA GLN A 51 33.74 15.43 6.68
C GLN A 51 32.64 14.71 7.46
N PHE A 52 33.00 13.62 8.14
CA PHE A 52 32.04 12.82 8.87
C PHE A 52 31.68 13.51 10.19
N ARG A 53 30.42 13.96 10.30
CA ARG A 53 29.89 14.60 11.51
C ARG A 53 30.70 15.84 11.92
N ASN A 54 31.18 16.59 10.92
CA ASN A 54 31.87 17.85 11.11
C ASN A 54 31.25 18.90 10.16
N PRO A 55 30.56 19.93 10.68
CA PRO A 55 30.38 20.26 12.09
C PRO A 55 29.62 19.18 12.88
N PRO A 56 29.87 19.05 14.20
CA PRO A 56 29.04 18.20 15.05
C PRO A 56 27.60 18.70 15.06
N PRO A 57 26.59 17.87 15.37
CA PRO A 57 25.19 18.29 15.30
C PRO A 57 24.87 19.57 16.07
N GLY A 58 25.43 19.76 17.27
CA GLY A 58 25.27 20.99 18.08
C GLY A 58 26.22 22.14 17.73
N GLY A 59 27.08 21.96 16.71
CA GLY A 59 27.92 23.03 16.16
C GLY A 59 27.28 23.72 14.95
N ASN A 60 26.11 23.26 14.50
CA ASN A 60 25.30 23.98 13.54
C ASN A 60 24.62 25.16 14.24
N ASP A 61 24.45 26.27 13.52
CA ASP A 61 23.71 27.41 14.04
C ASP A 61 22.23 27.01 14.25
N PRO A 62 21.71 27.05 15.50
CA PRO A 62 20.33 26.68 15.79
C PRO A 62 19.30 27.62 15.14
N MET A 63 19.71 28.82 14.71
CA MET A 63 18.82 29.80 14.07
C MET A 63 18.61 29.54 12.58
N LEU A 64 19.31 28.57 11.98
CA LEU A 64 19.14 28.21 10.57
C LEU A 64 17.90 27.32 10.32
N TYR A 65 17.30 26.78 11.38
CA TYR A 65 16.15 25.89 11.25
C TYR A 65 14.85 26.63 11.52
N ASP A 66 13.98 26.60 10.52
CA ASP A 66 12.58 26.98 10.65
C ASP A 66 11.70 25.74 10.51
N ASP A 67 10.63 25.67 11.32
CA ASP A 67 9.66 24.57 11.24
C ASP A 67 9.00 24.55 9.85
N PRO A 68 9.14 23.46 9.07
CA PRO A 68 8.55 23.39 7.76
C PRO A 68 7.03 23.27 7.86
N VAL A 69 6.34 24.06 7.06
CA VAL A 69 4.89 24.06 6.97
C VAL A 69 4.45 23.75 5.54
N THR A 70 3.25 23.19 5.37
CA THR A 70 2.71 22.84 4.06
C THR A 70 1.48 23.68 3.73
N ILE A 71 1.37 24.15 2.49
CA ILE A 71 0.16 24.81 1.99
C ILE A 71 -0.75 23.70 1.42
N PRO A 72 -2.04 23.62 1.80
CA PRO A 72 -2.85 24.68 2.45
C PRO A 72 -2.91 24.66 3.99
N ALA A 73 -2.26 23.72 4.68
CA ALA A 73 -2.39 23.59 6.13
C ALA A 73 -1.85 24.80 6.94
N ALA A 74 -0.88 25.53 6.37
CA ALA A 74 -0.22 26.68 6.96
C ALA A 74 -0.89 28.03 6.66
N ASP A 75 -1.92 28.05 5.80
CA ASP A 75 -2.52 29.30 5.37
C ASP A 75 -3.21 30.00 6.56
N ILE A 76 -3.01 31.32 6.66
CA ILE A 76 -3.57 32.18 7.71
C ILE A 76 -4.98 32.65 7.36
N ALA A 77 -5.33 32.65 6.07
CA ALA A 77 -6.66 32.95 5.56
C ALA A 77 -7.36 31.64 5.14
N ASP A 78 -8.70 31.63 5.20
CA ASP A 78 -9.54 30.56 4.66
C ASP A 78 -9.24 29.11 5.11
N ASN A 79 -8.54 28.94 6.23
CA ASN A 79 -8.09 27.65 6.77
C ASN A 79 -8.74 27.28 8.12
N PRO A 80 -10.08 27.25 8.23
CA PRO A 80 -10.76 26.92 9.47
C PRO A 80 -10.54 25.45 9.83
N TYR A 81 -10.28 25.17 11.12
CA TYR A 81 -9.91 23.83 11.61
C TYR A 81 -10.94 22.74 11.24
N TRP A 82 -12.23 23.04 11.30
CA TRP A 82 -13.29 22.05 11.04
C TRP A 82 -13.27 21.48 9.61
N LYS A 83 -12.72 22.20 8.62
CA LYS A 83 -12.57 21.68 7.25
C LYS A 83 -11.43 20.64 7.13
N ARG A 84 -10.45 20.70 8.03
CA ARG A 84 -9.27 19.83 8.07
C ARG A 84 -9.26 18.87 9.26
N ASP A 85 -10.34 18.85 10.05
CA ASP A 85 -10.47 17.95 11.19
C ASP A 85 -10.84 16.53 10.72
N VAL A 86 -9.83 15.81 10.22
CA VAL A 86 -9.95 14.40 9.81
C VAL A 86 -10.24 13.47 10.97
N ARG A 87 -9.93 13.88 12.20
CA ARG A 87 -10.15 13.07 13.42
C ARG A 87 -11.64 12.94 13.73
N ARG A 88 -12.42 14.00 13.54
CA ARG A 88 -13.88 13.97 13.73
C ARG A 88 -14.64 13.44 12.51
N SER A 89 -14.05 13.54 11.32
CA SER A 89 -14.62 13.04 10.06
C SER A 89 -14.24 11.58 9.76
N TYR A 90 -14.08 10.74 10.78
CA TYR A 90 -13.77 9.32 10.61
C TYR A 90 -14.97 8.55 10.04
N PRO A 91 -14.74 7.53 9.19
CA PRO A 91 -15.81 6.67 8.70
C PRO A 91 -16.42 5.88 9.86
N LYS A 92 -17.76 5.92 9.99
CA LYS A 92 -18.47 5.16 11.02
C LYS A 92 -18.50 3.68 10.68
N LEU A 93 -18.36 2.83 11.69
CA LEU A 93 -18.47 1.38 11.54
C LEU A 93 -19.91 0.98 11.21
N SER A 94 -20.09 0.26 10.11
CA SER A 94 -21.39 -0.29 9.71
C SER A 94 -21.53 -1.73 10.22
N VAL A 95 -22.47 -1.97 11.13
CA VAL A 95 -22.84 -3.32 11.58
C VAL A 95 -24.10 -3.74 10.83
N VAL A 96 -24.10 -4.94 10.26
CA VAL A 96 -25.24 -5.49 9.53
C VAL A 96 -25.64 -6.82 10.17
N ASN A 97 -26.87 -6.91 10.68
CA ASN A 97 -27.42 -8.13 11.24
C ASN A 97 -28.23 -8.91 10.20
N GLN A 98 -28.59 -10.15 10.51
CA GLN A 98 -29.44 -10.97 9.61
C GLN A 98 -30.77 -10.29 9.28
N SER A 99 -31.41 -9.65 10.26
CA SER A 99 -32.66 -8.90 10.05
C SER A 99 -32.49 -7.74 9.06
N ASP A 100 -31.34 -7.06 9.11
CA ASP A 100 -31.05 -5.93 8.23
C ASP A 100 -30.84 -6.42 6.78
N VAL A 101 -30.18 -7.57 6.61
CA VAL A 101 -30.03 -8.22 5.29
C VAL A 101 -31.37 -8.69 4.74
N VAL A 102 -32.24 -9.31 5.55
CA VAL A 102 -33.59 -9.69 5.14
C VAL A 102 -34.38 -8.47 4.68
N GLY A 103 -34.27 -7.35 5.42
CA GLY A 103 -34.82 -6.06 5.01
C GLY A 103 -34.35 -5.64 3.62
N LEU A 104 -33.03 -5.58 3.41
CA LEU A 104 -32.45 -5.21 2.12
C LEU A 104 -32.88 -6.13 0.98
N LEU A 105 -33.00 -7.44 1.23
CA LEU A 105 -33.46 -8.40 0.23
C LEU A 105 -34.95 -8.26 -0.09
N THR A 106 -35.77 -7.84 0.89
CA THR A 106 -37.23 -7.73 0.73
C THR A 106 -37.63 -6.43 0.05
N VAL A 107 -37.16 -5.28 0.55
CA VAL A 107 -37.59 -3.95 0.09
C VAL A 107 -36.58 -3.22 -0.79
N GLY A 108 -35.37 -3.76 -0.93
CA GLY A 108 -34.28 -3.13 -1.67
C GLY A 108 -33.44 -2.16 -0.83
N SER A 109 -32.71 -1.27 -1.51
CA SER A 109 -31.83 -0.29 -0.88
C SER A 109 -32.17 1.12 -1.31
N ALA A 110 -31.62 2.13 -0.64
CA ALA A 110 -31.81 3.53 -1.07
C ALA A 110 -31.30 3.81 -2.50
N ALA A 111 -30.32 3.05 -2.99
CA ALA A 111 -29.80 3.20 -4.35
C ALA A 111 -30.64 2.45 -5.40
N GLN A 112 -31.30 1.37 -4.99
CA GLN A 112 -32.14 0.52 -5.83
C GLN A 112 -33.34 0.03 -4.99
N PRO A 113 -34.37 0.87 -4.84
CA PRO A 113 -35.58 0.49 -4.13
C PRO A 113 -36.39 -0.51 -4.96
N LYS A 114 -37.05 -1.46 -4.29
CA LYS A 114 -38.04 -2.31 -4.96
C LYS A 114 -39.39 -1.61 -4.88
N ASP A 115 -39.62 -0.70 -5.84
CA ASP A 115 -40.81 0.17 -5.87
C ASP A 115 -42.13 -0.63 -5.93
N ASP A 116 -42.09 -1.86 -6.44
CA ASP A 116 -43.24 -2.77 -6.48
C ASP A 116 -43.63 -3.32 -5.08
N VAL A 117 -42.70 -3.29 -4.12
CA VAL A 117 -42.84 -3.91 -2.80
C VAL A 117 -42.90 -2.87 -1.69
N LEU A 118 -42.08 -1.82 -1.76
CA LEU A 118 -42.02 -0.79 -0.72
C LEU A 118 -43.15 0.23 -0.88
N GLN A 119 -44.07 0.25 0.07
CA GLN A 119 -45.15 1.23 0.09
C GLN A 119 -44.64 2.63 0.45
N VAL A 120 -45.30 3.68 -0.04
CA VAL A 120 -44.90 5.08 0.21
C VAL A 120 -45.60 5.63 1.45
N GLY A 121 -44.88 6.45 2.24
CA GLY A 121 -45.42 7.13 3.42
C GLY A 121 -45.55 6.23 4.65
N ASP A 122 -46.56 6.48 5.48
CA ASP A 122 -46.74 5.79 6.77
C ASP A 122 -46.92 4.27 6.64
N ALA A 123 -47.44 3.82 5.50
CA ALA A 123 -47.61 2.39 5.22
C ALA A 123 -46.26 1.69 4.99
N GLY A 124 -45.32 2.35 4.31
CA GLY A 124 -43.94 1.87 4.17
C GLY A 124 -43.18 1.85 5.49
N ALA A 125 -43.40 2.85 6.36
CA ALA A 125 -42.80 2.87 7.69
C ALA A 125 -43.26 1.67 8.54
N LYS A 126 -44.55 1.30 8.49
CA LYS A 126 -45.08 0.11 9.16
C LYS A 126 -44.52 -1.18 8.55
N GLN A 127 -44.46 -1.26 7.23
CA GLN A 127 -43.88 -2.40 6.51
C GLN A 127 -42.42 -2.64 6.89
N LEU A 128 -41.61 -1.60 7.08
CA LEU A 128 -40.22 -1.74 7.52
C LEU A 128 -40.10 -2.32 8.93
N VAL A 129 -41.04 -2.02 9.83
CA VAL A 129 -41.09 -2.62 11.17
C VAL A 129 -41.45 -4.10 11.07
N GLU A 130 -42.47 -4.44 10.28
CA GLU A 130 -42.88 -5.84 10.05
C GLU A 130 -41.73 -6.68 9.47
N VAL A 131 -41.05 -6.16 8.44
CA VAL A 131 -39.91 -6.85 7.80
C VAL A 131 -38.74 -7.02 8.78
N LYS A 132 -38.52 -6.06 9.69
CA LYS A 132 -37.51 -6.18 10.74
C LYS A 132 -37.85 -7.29 11.73
N GLU A 133 -39.12 -7.41 12.13
CA GLU A 133 -39.59 -8.48 13.00
C GLU A 133 -39.52 -9.84 12.31
N GLU A 134 -39.93 -9.95 11.05
CA GLU A 134 -39.78 -11.17 10.25
C GLU A 134 -38.31 -11.57 10.09
N GLY A 135 -37.42 -10.60 9.90
CA GLY A 135 -35.98 -10.81 9.80
C GLY A 135 -35.34 -11.38 11.07
N GLN A 136 -35.98 -11.28 12.24
CA GLN A 136 -35.51 -11.94 13.47
C GLN A 136 -35.60 -13.47 13.39
N LYS A 137 -36.45 -14.01 12.51
CA LYS A 137 -36.54 -15.46 12.24
C LYS A 137 -35.30 -15.99 11.50
N GLY A 138 -34.45 -15.09 10.99
CA GLY A 138 -33.17 -15.41 10.37
C GLY A 138 -33.23 -15.52 8.84
N LEU A 139 -32.05 -15.49 8.22
CA LEU A 139 -31.91 -15.55 6.76
C LEU A 139 -32.35 -16.89 6.15
N SER A 140 -32.22 -17.99 6.88
CA SER A 140 -32.61 -19.33 6.41
C SER A 140 -34.11 -19.39 6.12
N ALA A 141 -34.94 -18.95 7.06
CA ALA A 141 -36.39 -18.91 6.90
C ALA A 141 -36.82 -18.02 5.73
N TYR A 142 -36.09 -16.92 5.49
CA TYR A 142 -36.35 -16.05 4.35
C TYR A 142 -36.05 -16.76 3.00
N PHE A 143 -34.92 -17.45 2.89
CA PHE A 143 -34.58 -18.18 1.65
C PHE A 143 -35.45 -19.41 1.38
N GLU A 144 -36.01 -20.04 2.42
CA GLU A 144 -37.01 -21.10 2.24
C GLU A 144 -38.31 -20.56 1.62
N LYS A 145 -38.72 -19.35 2.02
CA LYS A 145 -39.89 -18.64 1.48
C LYS A 145 -39.61 -18.11 0.06
N GLU A 146 -38.49 -17.42 -0.13
CA GLU A 146 -38.12 -16.73 -1.36
C GLU A 146 -36.92 -17.38 -2.05
N LYS A 147 -37.16 -18.50 -2.75
CA LYS A 147 -36.12 -19.32 -3.38
C LYS A 147 -35.29 -18.60 -4.45
N SER A 148 -35.85 -17.56 -5.08
CA SER A 148 -35.16 -16.75 -6.09
C SER A 148 -34.29 -15.63 -5.48
N ALA A 149 -34.46 -15.31 -4.19
CA ALA A 149 -33.74 -14.20 -3.55
C ALA A 149 -32.23 -14.41 -3.49
N ALA A 150 -31.76 -15.67 -3.52
CA ALA A 150 -30.34 -16.00 -3.58
C ALA A 150 -29.66 -15.49 -4.87
N GLN A 151 -30.40 -15.38 -5.99
CA GLN A 151 -29.86 -14.88 -7.25
C GLN A 151 -29.49 -13.40 -7.19
N ALA A 152 -30.20 -12.61 -6.37
CA ALA A 152 -29.94 -11.19 -6.18
C ALA A 152 -28.63 -10.90 -5.40
N VAL A 153 -28.06 -11.92 -4.73
CA VAL A 153 -26.81 -11.81 -3.97
C VAL A 153 -25.58 -12.13 -4.82
N LEU A 154 -25.77 -12.88 -5.91
CA LEU A 154 -24.69 -13.32 -6.78
C LEU A 154 -24.29 -12.19 -7.75
N GLY A 155 -23.08 -12.30 -8.30
CA GLY A 155 -22.62 -11.39 -9.34
C GLY A 155 -23.46 -11.53 -10.63
N PRO A 156 -23.29 -10.63 -11.61
CA PRO A 156 -24.06 -10.63 -12.87
C PRO A 156 -24.03 -11.97 -13.64
N ASN A 157 -22.98 -12.77 -13.44
CA ASN A 157 -22.79 -14.07 -14.09
C ASN A 157 -23.33 -15.25 -13.24
N GLY A 158 -24.05 -14.98 -12.15
CA GLY A 158 -24.51 -16.01 -11.20
C GLY A 158 -23.40 -16.64 -10.37
N LEU A 159 -22.19 -16.06 -10.38
CA LEU A 159 -21.05 -16.51 -9.58
C LEU A 159 -20.95 -15.72 -8.27
N PRO A 160 -20.42 -16.31 -7.19
CA PRO A 160 -20.17 -15.58 -5.96
C PRO A 160 -19.16 -14.44 -6.19
N PRO A 161 -19.27 -13.32 -5.46
CA PRO A 161 -18.31 -12.23 -5.56
C PRO A 161 -16.91 -12.67 -5.11
N MET A 162 -15.89 -12.25 -5.84
CA MET A 162 -14.49 -12.45 -5.45
C MET A 162 -14.14 -11.53 -4.27
N PRO A 163 -13.19 -11.93 -3.39
CA PRO A 163 -12.70 -11.05 -2.34
C PRO A 163 -12.14 -9.76 -2.97
N THR A 164 -12.56 -8.61 -2.42
CA THR A 164 -12.18 -7.30 -2.96
C THR A 164 -10.75 -6.93 -2.53
N SER A 165 -10.02 -6.25 -3.41
CA SER A 165 -8.72 -5.66 -3.09
C SER A 165 -8.85 -4.15 -2.95
N LEU A 166 -8.20 -3.56 -1.94
CA LEU A 166 -8.09 -2.10 -1.82
C LEU A 166 -7.27 -1.49 -2.96
N HIS A 167 -6.34 -2.26 -3.53
CA HIS A 167 -5.57 -1.86 -4.69
C HIS A 167 -6.41 -2.06 -5.96
N ARG A 168 -6.98 -0.98 -6.49
CA ARG A 168 -7.89 -1.01 -7.66
C ARG A 168 -7.34 -1.74 -8.89
N GLN A 169 -6.02 -1.76 -9.06
CA GLN A 169 -5.36 -2.46 -10.19
C GLN A 169 -4.82 -3.85 -9.81
N GLY A 170 -4.91 -4.24 -8.54
CA GLY A 170 -4.26 -5.42 -7.97
C GLY A 170 -2.74 -5.29 -7.98
N LYS A 171 -2.05 -5.77 -6.93
CA LYS A 171 -0.59 -5.91 -7.02
C LYS A 171 -0.31 -7.15 -7.88
N ARG A 172 0.06 -6.93 -9.13
CA ARG A 172 0.54 -7.99 -10.03
C ARG A 172 2.04 -8.11 -9.86
N TYR A 173 2.49 -9.33 -9.55
CA TYR A 173 3.92 -9.62 -9.50
C TYR A 173 4.38 -9.99 -10.89
N GLU A 174 5.35 -9.24 -11.40
CA GLU A 174 5.98 -9.52 -12.68
C GLU A 174 7.39 -10.06 -12.45
N MET A 175 7.72 -11.12 -13.18
CA MET A 175 9.09 -11.64 -13.15
C MET A 175 9.94 -10.73 -14.02
N LEU A 176 10.96 -10.12 -13.41
CA LEU A 176 11.92 -9.29 -14.15
C LEU A 176 12.66 -10.14 -15.19
N GLU A 177 12.84 -9.63 -16.40
CA GLU A 177 13.67 -10.28 -17.41
C GLU A 177 15.13 -10.38 -16.93
N ASP A 178 15.64 -9.27 -16.38
CA ASP A 178 16.95 -9.19 -15.76
C ASP A 178 16.87 -9.57 -14.28
N GLN A 179 17.24 -10.81 -13.99
CA GLN A 179 17.33 -11.32 -12.62
C GLN A 179 18.58 -10.79 -11.91
N THR A 180 18.44 -10.42 -10.63
CA THR A 180 19.56 -9.96 -9.79
C THR A 180 20.72 -10.94 -9.78
N TYR A 181 20.40 -12.24 -9.76
CA TYR A 181 21.35 -13.31 -9.99
C TYR A 181 21.26 -13.73 -11.45
N VAL A 182 22.22 -13.24 -12.25
CA VAL A 182 22.27 -13.50 -13.70
C VAL A 182 22.41 -14.99 -14.02
N ASP A 183 23.10 -15.74 -13.15
CA ASP A 183 23.24 -17.19 -13.26
C ASP A 183 22.11 -17.91 -12.49
N THR A 184 20.97 -18.05 -13.16
CA THR A 184 19.78 -18.75 -12.66
C THR A 184 19.97 -20.25 -12.51
N ARG A 185 21.02 -20.84 -13.10
CA ARG A 185 21.35 -22.27 -12.94
C ARG A 185 22.12 -22.51 -11.65
N LYS A 186 22.91 -21.55 -11.21
CA LYS A 186 23.70 -21.61 -9.98
C LYS A 186 22.93 -21.13 -8.74
N TYR A 187 22.02 -20.17 -8.91
CA TYR A 187 21.23 -19.62 -7.80
C TYR A 187 19.72 -19.83 -8.06
N PRO A 188 19.02 -20.65 -7.26
CA PRO A 188 17.60 -20.95 -7.46
C PRO A 188 16.66 -19.82 -6.96
N CYS A 189 17.15 -18.59 -6.84
CA CYS A 189 16.39 -17.45 -6.33
C CYS A 189 15.84 -16.60 -7.47
N ARG A 190 14.56 -16.22 -7.40
CA ARG A 190 13.88 -15.36 -8.39
C ARG A 190 13.53 -14.01 -7.77
N THR A 191 13.56 -12.98 -8.60
CA THR A 191 13.22 -11.60 -8.27
C THR A 191 11.91 -11.25 -8.96
N PHE A 192 10.97 -10.72 -8.19
CA PHE A 192 9.69 -10.22 -8.66
C PHE A 192 9.60 -8.73 -8.33
N ALA A 193 9.06 -7.94 -9.27
CA ALA A 193 8.71 -6.53 -9.05
C ALA A 193 7.30 -6.41 -8.45
#